data_AF-A0AAV0WUR6-F1
#
_entry.id   AF-A0AAV0WUR6-F1
#
_cell.length_a   1.000
_cell.length_b   1.000
_cell.length_c   1.000
_cell.angle_alpha   90.00
_cell.angle_beta   90.00
_cell.angle_gamma   90.00
#
_symmetry.space_group_name_H-M   'P 1'
#
loop_
_entity.id
_entity.type
_entity.pdbx_description
1 polymer ?
#
loop_
_entity_poly.entity_id
_entity_poly.type
_entity_poly.pdbx_seq_one_letter_code
_entity_poly.pdbx_strand_id
1 'polypeptide(L)'
;MLKCPGTIYTNIEKSKILEIETSHIITHRPNTNEVKVSKCYNEMKIQAKTTKTNPAHIFGECVAKLDDKSQMPPEKIVKRTLRNQRTKNNPLDSDEIVGKSLKKYD
;
A
#
# COMPACT_ATOMS: atom_id res chain seq x y z
N MET A 1 -1.80 -30.84 2.55
CA MET A 1 -2.22 -29.89 1.50
C MET A 1 -2.72 -30.68 0.32
N LEU A 2 -3.99 -30.57 -0.06
CA LEU A 2 -4.52 -31.19 -1.27
C LEU A 2 -4.39 -30.18 -2.42
N LYS A 3 -3.55 -30.49 -3.41
CA LYS A 3 -3.50 -29.75 -4.68
C LYS A 3 -4.52 -30.39 -5.62
N CYS A 4 -5.55 -29.65 -6.01
CA CYS A 4 -6.51 -30.08 -7.03
C CYS A 4 -6.07 -29.52 -8.38
N PRO A 5 -5.62 -30.34 -9.34
CA PRO A 5 -5.33 -29.86 -10.69
C PRO A 5 -6.65 -29.75 -11.47
N GLY A 6 -6.99 -28.53 -11.90
CA GLY A 6 -8.11 -28.29 -12.80
C GLY A 6 -7.64 -28.36 -14.26
N THR A 7 -8.26 -29.24 -15.05
CA THR A 7 -8.03 -29.30 -16.50
C THR A 7 -9.27 -28.81 -17.22
N ILE A 8 -9.11 -27.88 -18.16
CA ILE A 8 -10.19 -27.29 -18.95
C ILE A 8 -10.04 -27.75 -20.41
N TYR A 9 -11.14 -28.20 -21.01
CA TYR A 9 -11.23 -28.48 -22.45
C TYR A 9 -12.22 -27.51 -23.08
N THR A 10 -11.86 -26.91 -24.21
CA THR A 10 -12.74 -26.01 -24.97
C THR A 10 -12.72 -26.33 -26.45
N ASN A 11 -13.89 -26.41 -27.08
CA ASN A 11 -14.02 -26.36 -28.54
C ASN A 11 -13.97 -24.89 -28.96
N ILE A 12 -12.91 -24.51 -29.68
CA ILE A 12 -12.68 -23.11 -30.08
C ILE A 12 -13.56 -22.80 -31.31
N GLU A 13 -14.75 -22.26 -31.09
CA GLU A 13 -15.46 -21.51 -32.13
C GLU A 13 -14.90 -20.08 -32.19
N LYS A 14 -14.01 -19.81 -33.16
CA LYS A 14 -13.29 -18.53 -33.33
C LYS A 14 -14.18 -17.32 -33.64
N SER A 15 -15.49 -17.51 -33.81
CA SER A 15 -16.47 -16.47 -34.19
C SER A 15 -17.10 -15.73 -33.00
N LYS A 16 -16.93 -16.24 -31.78
CA LYS A 16 -17.34 -15.54 -30.55
C LYS A 16 -16.16 -15.43 -29.62
N ILE A 17 -15.64 -14.22 -29.46
CA ILE A 17 -14.77 -13.88 -28.34
C ILE A 17 -15.65 -14.01 -27.10
N LEU A 18 -15.53 -15.12 -26.38
CA LEU A 18 -16.07 -15.25 -25.05
C LEU A 18 -15.13 -14.49 -24.11
N GLU A 19 -15.49 -13.24 -23.79
CA GLU A 19 -14.96 -12.56 -22.61
C GLU A 19 -15.44 -13.34 -21.38
N ILE A 20 -14.61 -14.30 -20.95
CA ILE A 20 -14.78 -14.89 -19.63
C ILE A 20 -14.19 -13.86 -18.67
N GLU A 21 -15.04 -12.98 -18.16
CA GLU A 21 -14.70 -12.17 -17.00
C GLU A 21 -14.48 -13.12 -15.81
N THR A 22 -13.24 -13.53 -15.57
CA THR A 22 -12.85 -14.07 -14.26
C THR A 22 -12.81 -12.90 -13.29
N SER A 23 -13.99 -12.35 -12.97
CA SER A 23 -14.11 -11.49 -11.80
C SER A 23 -13.75 -12.37 -10.60
N HIS A 24 -12.59 -12.10 -10.00
CA HIS A 24 -12.33 -12.61 -8.66
C HIS A 24 -13.45 -12.04 -7.78
N ILE A 25 -14.43 -12.87 -7.43
CA ILE A 25 -15.41 -12.52 -6.41
C ILE A 25 -14.60 -12.40 -5.11
N ILE A 26 -14.10 -11.21 -4.82
CA ILE A 26 -13.44 -10.90 -3.56
C ILE A 26 -14.56 -10.86 -2.52
N THR A 27 -14.90 -12.01 -1.95
CA THR A 27 -15.91 -12.17 -0.89
C THR A 27 -15.46 -11.55 0.44
N HIS A 28 -14.21 -11.12 0.54
CA HIS A 28 -13.67 -10.44 1.71
C HIS A 28 -14.01 -8.95 1.63
N ARG A 29 -14.99 -8.52 2.45
CA ARG A 29 -15.22 -7.09 2.68
C ARG A 29 -13.92 -6.44 3.17
N PRO A 30 -13.58 -5.24 2.67
CA PRO A 30 -12.34 -4.58 3.07
C PRO A 30 -12.34 -4.36 4.59
N ASN A 31 -11.24 -4.74 5.23
CA ASN A 31 -11.02 -4.42 6.63
C ASN A 31 -10.77 -2.91 6.75
N THR A 32 -11.83 -2.19 7.09
CA THR A 32 -11.81 -0.72 7.16
C THR A 32 -10.76 -0.19 8.14
N ASN A 33 -10.49 -0.91 9.23
CA ASN A 33 -9.47 -0.54 10.20
C ASN A 33 -8.06 -0.70 9.63
N GLU A 34 -7.80 -1.79 8.91
CA GLU A 34 -6.52 -2.00 8.22
C GLU A 34 -6.27 -0.93 7.15
N VAL A 35 -7.31 -0.54 6.41
CA VAL A 35 -7.24 0.56 5.45
C VAL A 35 -6.91 1.89 6.13
N LYS A 36 -7.54 2.19 7.28
CA LYS A 36 -7.25 3.40 8.06
C LYS A 36 -5.81 3.41 8.59
N VAL A 37 -5.35 2.29 9.13
CA VAL A 37 -3.96 2.10 9.58
C VAL A 37 -2.97 2.34 8.43
N SER A 38 -3.25 1.78 7.26
CA SER A 38 -2.41 1.98 6.07
C SER A 38 -2.37 3.46 5.63
N LYS A 39 -3.52 4.14 5.60
CA LYS A 39 -3.59 5.58 5.30
C LYS A 39 -2.79 6.41 6.31
N CYS A 40 -2.98 6.15 7.60
CA CYS A 40 -2.26 6.80 8.69
C CYS A 40 -0.74 6.60 8.55
N TYR A 41 -0.28 5.37 8.29
CA TYR A 41 1.12 5.07 8.11
C TYR A 41 1.73 5.79 6.90
N ASN A 42 0.99 5.91 5.79
CA ASN A 42 1.41 6.67 4.63
C ASN A 42 1.49 8.18 4.91
N GLU A 43 0.52 8.74 5.64
CA GLU A 43 0.57 10.14 6.08
C GLU A 43 1.84 10.41 6.90
N MET A 44 2.18 9.53 7.85
CA MET A 44 3.41 9.66 8.65
C MET A 44 4.67 9.65 7.76
N LYS A 45 4.74 8.76 6.75
CA LYS A 45 5.88 8.71 5.83
C LYS A 45 6.01 10.00 5.02
N ILE A 46 4.89 10.52 4.50
CA ILE A 46 4.87 11.77 3.75
C ILE A 46 5.36 12.92 4.63
N GLN A 47 4.80 13.06 5.84
CA GLN A 47 5.24 14.08 6.79
C GLN A 47 6.73 13.94 7.15
N ALA A 48 7.23 12.71 7.31
CA ALA A 48 8.63 12.47 7.62
C ALA A 48 9.57 12.88 6.47
N LYS A 49 9.16 12.70 5.20
CA LYS A 49 9.91 13.13 4.02
C LYS A 49 9.88 14.65 3.84
N THR A 50 8.72 15.29 4.03
CA THR A 50 8.52 16.71 3.72
C THR A 50 8.91 17.65 4.86
N THR A 51 8.84 17.19 6.11
CA THR A 51 9.08 18.02 7.30
C THR A 51 10.28 17.52 8.11
N LYS A 52 10.83 18.41 8.95
CA LYS A 52 11.86 18.08 9.94
C LYS A 52 11.29 17.68 11.31
N THR A 53 9.98 17.50 11.43
CA THR A 53 9.28 17.21 12.70
C THR A 53 9.82 15.96 13.38
N ASN A 54 9.88 15.91 14.70
CA ASN A 54 10.39 14.73 15.40
C ASN A 54 9.48 13.50 15.14
N PRO A 55 10.04 12.31 14.80
CA PRO A 55 9.26 11.10 14.54
C PRO A 55 8.28 10.70 15.65
N ALA A 56 8.57 11.02 16.92
CA ALA A 56 7.66 10.75 18.03
C ALA A 56 6.40 11.65 17.97
N HIS A 57 6.56 12.91 17.58
CA HIS A 57 5.44 13.83 17.38
C HIS A 57 4.58 13.40 16.20
N ILE A 58 5.20 13.11 15.05
CA ILE A 58 4.50 12.60 13.85
C ILE A 58 3.69 11.34 14.21
N PHE A 59 4.29 10.42 14.96
CA PHE A 59 3.59 9.21 15.41
C PHE A 59 2.38 9.55 16.29
N GLY A 60 2.58 10.32 17.36
CA GLY A 60 1.52 10.67 18.29
C GLY A 60 0.34 11.38 17.62
N GLU A 61 0.63 12.37 16.78
CA GLU A 61 -0.39 13.14 16.07
C GLU A 61 -1.21 12.29 15.10
N CYS A 62 -0.57 11.40 14.34
CA CYS A 62 -1.27 10.55 13.38
C CYS A 62 -2.04 9.41 14.07
N VAL A 63 -1.49 8.82 15.14
CA VAL A 63 -2.19 7.75 15.89
C VAL A 63 -3.38 8.29 16.67
N ALA A 64 -3.32 9.52 17.19
CA ALA A 64 -4.44 10.15 17.87
C ALA A 64 -5.71 10.29 17.01
N LYS A 65 -5.59 10.18 15.68
CA LYS A 65 -6.71 10.23 14.73
C LYS A 65 -7.34 8.85 14.47
N LEU A 66 -6.74 7.76 14.95
CA LEU A 66 -7.21 6.40 14.74
C LEU A 66 -8.19 5.98 15.85
N ASP A 67 -9.12 5.09 15.51
CA ASP A 67 -9.97 4.42 16.49
C ASP A 67 -9.20 3.33 17.25
N ASP A 68 -9.60 3.05 18.50
CA ASP A 68 -8.94 2.05 19.37
C ASP A 68 -8.89 0.62 18.79
N LYS A 69 -9.73 0.33 17.78
CA LYS A 69 -9.77 -0.96 17.08
C LYS A 69 -8.74 -1.04 15.95
N SER A 70 -8.10 0.07 15.59
CA SER A 70 -7.08 0.16 14.55
C SER A 70 -5.70 -0.17 15.14
N GLN A 71 -5.15 -1.30 14.72
CA GLN A 71 -3.88 -1.83 15.25
C GLN A 71 -2.70 -1.28 14.46
N MET A 72 -2.04 -0.25 15.00
CA MET A 72 -0.79 0.26 14.42
C MET A 72 0.38 -0.71 14.67
N PRO A 73 1.32 -0.83 13.70
CA PRO A 73 2.61 -1.43 13.96
C PRO A 73 3.32 -0.79 15.17
N PRO A 74 4.20 -1.54 15.86
CA PRO A 74 4.87 -1.05 17.05
C PRO A 74 5.60 0.27 16.82
N GLU A 75 5.44 1.22 17.75
CA GLU A 75 5.97 2.57 17.62
C GLU A 75 7.48 2.60 17.29
N LYS A 76 8.26 1.70 17.88
CA LYS A 76 9.71 1.57 17.60
C LYS A 76 9.99 1.30 16.12
N ILE A 77 9.19 0.45 15.49
CA ILE A 77 9.30 0.10 14.06
C ILE A 77 8.91 1.31 13.22
N VAL A 78 7.78 1.93 13.52
CA VAL A 78 7.29 3.11 12.79
C VAL A 78 8.31 4.24 12.85
N LYS A 79 8.79 4.62 14.04
CA LYS A 79 9.80 5.67 14.21
C LYS A 79 11.11 5.35 13.47
N ARG A 80 11.52 4.08 13.38
CA ARG A 80 12.69 3.66 12.59
C ARG A 80 12.44 3.91 11.10
N THR A 81 11.28 3.53 10.58
CA THR A 81 10.88 3.82 9.20
C THR A 81 10.92 5.31 8.93
N LEU A 82 10.32 6.14 9.78
CA LEU A 82 10.29 7.60 9.58
C LEU A 82 11.68 8.23 9.54
N ARG A 83 12.62 7.75 10.38
CA ARG A 83 14.03 8.17 10.29
C ARG A 83 14.66 7.75 8.97
N ASN A 84 14.42 6.52 8.53
CA ASN A 84 14.94 6.02 7.26
C ASN A 84 14.41 6.82 6.06
N GLN A 85 13.14 7.23 6.07
CA GLN A 85 12.54 8.07 5.01
C GLN A 85 13.29 9.38 4.77
N ARG A 86 14.07 9.87 5.75
CA ARG A 86 14.88 11.09 5.66
C ARG A 86 16.30 10.85 5.15
N THR A 87 16.73 9.60 5.09
CA THR A 87 18.09 9.28 4.68
C THR A 87 18.23 9.44 3.18
N LYS A 88 19.34 10.01 2.72
CA LYS A 88 19.61 10.25 1.29
C LYS A 88 19.66 8.96 0.45
N ASN A 89 19.90 7.83 1.12
CA ASN A 89 20.03 6.51 0.48
C ASN A 89 18.74 5.69 0.55
N ASN A 90 17.63 6.27 1.05
CA ASN A 90 16.37 5.57 1.04
C ASN A 90 15.84 5.49 -0.40
N PRO A 91 15.54 4.29 -0.92
CA PRO A 91 14.93 4.15 -2.23
C PRO A 91 13.63 4.95 -2.29
N LEU A 92 13.40 5.61 -3.43
CA LEU A 92 12.12 6.26 -3.70
C LEU A 92 11.07 5.18 -3.87
N ASP A 93 9.85 5.46 -3.41
CA ASP A 93 8.72 4.59 -3.72
C ASP A 93 8.49 4.57 -5.23
N SER A 94 8.01 3.46 -5.79
CA SER A 94 7.78 3.28 -7.23
C SER A 94 6.97 4.41 -7.85
N ASP A 95 6.01 4.94 -7.10
CA ASP A 95 5.11 6.01 -7.53
C ASP A 95 5.83 7.37 -7.63
N GLU A 96 6.88 7.58 -6.84
CA GLU A 96 7.73 8.78 -6.88
C GLU A 96 8.74 8.74 -8.04
N ILE A 97 9.09 7.54 -8.53
CA ILE A 97 10.00 7.37 -9.68
C ILE A 97 9.31 7.83 -10.98
N VAL A 98 8.02 7.48 -11.15
CA VAL A 98 7.23 7.86 -12.34
C VAL A 98 7.11 9.38 -12.47
N GLY A 99 6.91 10.10 -11.36
CA GLY A 99 6.80 11.56 -11.36
C GLY A 99 8.11 12.31 -11.68
N LYS A 100 9.28 11.70 -11.48
CA LYS A 100 10.58 12.32 -11.84
C LYS A 100 10.95 12.12 -13.31
N SER A 101 10.52 11.04 -13.94
CA SER A 101 10.76 10.80 -15.37
C SER A 101 10.00 11.77 -16.27
N LEU A 102 8.85 12.28 -15.82
CA LEU A 102 8.03 13.24 -16.57
C LEU A 102 8.58 14.68 -16.59
N LYS A 103 9.51 15.04 -15.70
CA LYS A 103 10.09 16.41 -15.62
C LYS A 103 11.38 16.60 -16.44
N LYS A 104 11.75 15.64 -17.29
CA LYS A 104 12.97 15.71 -18.10
C LYS A 104 12.73 16.13 -19.56
N TYR A 105 11.50 16.53 -19.88
CA TYR A 105 11.10 16.98 -21.21
C TYR A 105 10.26 18.26 -21.10
N ASP A 106 10.89 19.35 -20.66
CA ASP A 106 10.41 20.73 -20.83
C ASP A 106 11.60 21.60 -21.24
#